data_AF-A0A450WLN0-F1
#
_entry.id   AF-A0A450WLN0-F1
#
_cell.length_a   1.000
_cell.length_b   1.000
_cell.length_c   1.000
_cell.angle_alpha   90.00
_cell.angle_beta   90.00
_cell.angle_gamma   90.00
#
_symmetry.space_group_name_H-M   'P 1'
#
loop_
_entity.id
_entity.type
_entity.pdbx_description
1 polymer ?
#
loop_
_entity_poly.entity_id
_entity_poly.type
_entity_poly.pdbx_seq_one_letter_code
_entity_poly.pdbx_strand_id
1 'polypeptide(L)'
;MRLTGPQRVEVHAKGVRMRRYSGDDTLAAPGILRNPVPVRALFDRRAAHRATLRNLLQREGYEDLASVLRAGARKGKAEGKIEGRAEGLSEGKAEGLFEGKAEGLIEAIFDTLAVRDIEIDAETRARIRNCRDANRLKAWLRKAVMAESLSDIF
;
A
#
# COMPACT_ATOMS: atom_id res chain seq x y z
N MET A 1 42.26 -13.61 -19.39
CA MET A 1 42.39 -15.01 -19.85
C MET A 1 41.27 -15.27 -20.86
N ARG A 2 41.56 -15.57 -22.12
CA ARG A 2 40.55 -15.81 -23.17
C ARG A 2 40.58 -17.31 -23.50
N LEU A 3 39.50 -18.03 -23.19
CA LEU A 3 39.38 -19.46 -23.47
C LEU A 3 39.01 -19.62 -24.96
N THR A 4 39.98 -19.95 -25.81
CA THR A 4 39.83 -20.05 -27.27
C THR A 4 39.64 -21.48 -27.79
N GLY A 5 39.59 -22.48 -26.90
CA GLY A 5 39.33 -23.89 -27.24
C GLY A 5 37.86 -24.30 -27.02
N PRO A 6 37.43 -25.46 -27.56
CA PRO A 6 36.09 -26.00 -27.31
C PRO A 6 35.87 -26.20 -25.81
N GLN A 7 34.79 -25.63 -25.27
CA GLN A 7 34.42 -25.78 -23.86
C GLN A 7 34.07 -27.24 -23.57
N ARG A 8 34.84 -27.88 -22.70
CA ARG A 8 34.64 -29.28 -22.31
C ARG A 8 34.90 -29.49 -20.83
N VAL A 9 34.18 -30.44 -20.24
CA VAL A 9 34.34 -30.85 -18.84
C VAL A 9 34.38 -32.37 -18.76
N GLU A 10 35.29 -32.88 -17.94
CA GLU A 10 35.39 -34.30 -17.61
C GLU A 10 34.80 -34.53 -16.22
N VAL A 11 33.88 -35.48 -16.11
CA VAL A 11 33.25 -35.86 -14.84
C VAL A 11 33.80 -37.21 -14.40
N HIS A 12 34.37 -37.21 -13.20
CA HIS A 12 34.91 -38.38 -12.54
C HIS A 12 34.00 -38.75 -11.36
N ALA A 13 33.62 -40.03 -11.27
CA ALA A 13 32.88 -40.58 -10.14
C ALA A 13 33.43 -41.96 -9.79
N LYS A 14 33.47 -42.28 -8.49
CA LYS A 14 34.04 -43.55 -7.99
C LYS A 14 33.28 -44.73 -8.60
N GLY A 15 34.02 -45.66 -9.23
CA GLY A 15 33.44 -46.86 -9.86
C GLY A 15 32.71 -46.61 -11.19
N VAL A 16 32.74 -45.39 -11.73
CA VAL A 16 32.11 -45.04 -13.02
C VAL A 16 33.18 -44.62 -14.02
N ARG A 17 33.05 -45.08 -15.27
CA ARG A 17 33.93 -44.63 -16.37
C ARG A 17 33.78 -43.11 -16.57
N MET A 18 34.91 -42.41 -16.69
CA MET A 18 34.95 -40.96 -16.95
C MET A 18 34.08 -40.60 -18.16
N ARG A 19 33.32 -39.50 -18.02
CA ARG A 19 32.45 -38.97 -19.07
C ARG A 19 32.88 -37.56 -19.46
N ARG A 20 32.86 -37.28 -20.76
CA ARG A 20 33.10 -35.95 -21.33
C ARG A 20 31.79 -35.28 -21.69
N TYR A 21 31.70 -33.99 -21.36
CA TYR A 21 30.60 -33.11 -21.69
C TYR A 21 31.11 -31.88 -22.45
N SER A 22 30.31 -31.41 -23.39
CA SER A 22 30.50 -30.19 -24.20
C SER A 22 29.78 -28.99 -23.57
N GLY A 23 30.04 -27.78 -24.08
CA GLY A 23 29.46 -26.53 -23.56
C GLY A 23 27.91 -26.48 -23.56
N ASP A 24 27.28 -27.20 -24.48
CA ASP A 24 25.81 -27.26 -24.62
C ASP A 24 25.16 -28.31 -23.72
N ASP A 25 25.95 -29.18 -23.10
CA ASP A 25 25.45 -30.21 -22.21
C ASP A 25 25.08 -29.66 -20.83
N THR A 26 24.39 -30.49 -20.05
CA THR A 26 24.07 -30.23 -18.64
C THR A 26 24.64 -31.31 -17.74
N LEU A 27 25.16 -30.89 -16.59
CA LEU A 27 25.69 -31.75 -15.55
C LEU A 27 24.58 -32.02 -14.53
N ALA A 28 24.29 -33.30 -14.30
CA ALA A 28 23.37 -33.75 -13.26
C ALA A 28 24.10 -34.68 -12.29
N ALA A 29 23.82 -34.51 -11.00
CA ALA A 29 24.34 -35.37 -9.94
C ALA A 29 23.25 -35.52 -8.87
N PRO A 30 22.37 -36.54 -8.99
CA PRO A 30 21.32 -36.79 -8.02
C PRO A 30 21.86 -36.84 -6.58
N GLY A 31 21.19 -36.18 -5.64
CA GLY A 31 21.61 -36.11 -4.24
C GLY A 31 22.71 -35.09 -3.92
N ILE A 32 23.39 -34.54 -4.94
CA ILE A 32 24.41 -33.48 -4.76
C ILE A 32 23.91 -32.17 -5.35
N LEU A 33 23.51 -32.19 -6.61
CA LEU A 33 22.98 -31.04 -7.32
C LEU A 33 21.47 -31.03 -7.20
N ARG A 34 20.93 -29.93 -6.68
CA ARG A 34 19.49 -29.70 -6.66
C ARG A 34 18.90 -29.54 -8.07
N ASN A 35 19.60 -28.81 -8.94
CA ASN A 35 19.23 -28.61 -10.33
C ASN A 35 20.40 -28.99 -11.24
N PRO A 36 20.15 -29.49 -12.46
CA PRO A 36 21.20 -29.65 -13.46
C PRO A 36 21.91 -28.32 -13.73
N VAL A 37 23.23 -28.37 -13.85
CA VAL A 37 24.07 -27.20 -14.11
C VAL A 37 24.55 -27.24 -15.56
N PRO A 38 24.20 -26.26 -16.41
CA PRO A 38 24.73 -26.19 -17.77
C PRO A 38 26.25 -26.12 -17.74
N VAL A 39 26.95 -26.88 -18.59
CA VAL A 39 28.42 -26.87 -18.64
C VAL A 39 28.95 -25.47 -18.91
N ARG A 40 28.29 -24.70 -19.79
CA ARG A 40 28.60 -23.28 -20.02
C ARG A 40 28.63 -22.43 -18.74
N ALA A 41 27.92 -22.79 -17.68
CA ALA A 41 27.93 -22.06 -16.41
C ALA A 41 29.30 -22.14 -15.69
N LEU A 42 30.16 -23.08 -16.06
CA LEU A 42 31.53 -23.19 -15.53
C LEU A 42 32.51 -22.22 -16.19
N PHE A 43 32.13 -21.63 -17.34
CA PHE A 43 32.99 -20.76 -18.13
C PHE A 43 32.39 -19.37 -18.37
N ASP A 44 31.06 -19.25 -18.41
CA ASP A 44 30.32 -18.00 -18.63
C ASP A 44 29.69 -17.49 -17.32
N ARG A 45 30.10 -16.29 -16.91
CA ARG A 45 29.65 -15.66 -15.67
C ARG A 45 28.12 -15.47 -15.64
N ARG A 46 27.49 -15.12 -16.76
CA ARG A 46 26.03 -14.89 -16.79
C ARG A 46 25.28 -16.21 -16.59
N ALA A 47 25.74 -17.29 -17.22
CA ALA A 47 25.18 -18.62 -17.04
C ALA A 47 25.39 -19.14 -15.60
N ALA A 48 26.56 -18.89 -15.00
CA ALA A 48 26.84 -19.17 -13.60
C ALA A 48 25.83 -18.46 -12.68
N HIS A 49 25.69 -17.14 -12.83
CA HIS A 49 24.78 -16.34 -12.01
C HIS A 49 23.32 -16.78 -12.16
N ARG A 50 22.87 -17.12 -13.37
CA ARG A 50 21.51 -17.66 -13.58
C ARG A 50 21.29 -19.00 -12.86
N ALA A 51 22.26 -19.90 -12.93
CA ALA A 51 22.18 -21.19 -12.23
C ALA A 51 22.17 -20.99 -10.70
N THR A 52 23.04 -20.13 -10.18
CA THR A 52 23.08 -19.79 -8.75
C THR A 52 21.77 -19.15 -8.29
N LEU A 53 21.28 -18.13 -9.01
CA LEU A 53 20.04 -17.43 -8.67
C LEU A 53 18.84 -18.40 -8.61
N ARG A 54 18.69 -19.29 -9.61
CA ARG A 54 17.63 -20.29 -9.60
C ARG A 54 17.69 -21.17 -8.35
N ASN A 55 18.87 -21.63 -7.95
CA ASN A 55 19.02 -22.46 -6.75
C ASN A 55 18.69 -21.69 -5.46
N LEU A 56 19.11 -20.43 -5.37
CA LEU A 56 18.80 -19.57 -4.21
C LEU A 56 17.30 -19.29 -4.10
N LEU A 57 16.65 -18.93 -5.22
CA LEU A 57 15.21 -18.70 -5.25
C LEU A 57 14.43 -19.93 -4.76
N GLN A 58 14.76 -21.10 -5.31
CA GLN A 58 14.07 -22.33 -4.93
C GLN A 58 14.35 -22.73 -3.49
N ARG A 59 15.49 -22.32 -2.90
CA ARG A 59 15.79 -22.55 -1.47
C ARG A 59 14.86 -21.72 -0.58
N GLU A 60 14.53 -20.52 -1.03
CA GLU A 60 13.52 -19.65 -0.40
C GLU A 60 12.08 -19.99 -0.83
N GLY A 61 11.86 -21.12 -1.53
CA GLY A 61 10.53 -21.58 -1.95
C GLY A 61 9.98 -20.89 -3.21
N TYR A 62 10.77 -20.08 -3.91
CA TYR A 62 10.38 -19.43 -5.15
C TYR A 62 10.86 -20.22 -6.38
N GLU A 63 9.98 -20.43 -7.35
CA GLU A 63 10.35 -21.10 -8.60
C GLU A 63 11.31 -20.26 -9.44
N ASP A 64 11.03 -18.96 -9.52
CA ASP A 64 11.71 -17.98 -10.35
C ASP A 64 11.59 -16.56 -9.77
N LEU A 65 12.25 -15.60 -10.42
CA LEU A 65 12.21 -14.19 -10.02
C LEU A 65 10.79 -13.60 -10.18
N ALA A 66 10.04 -14.04 -11.18
CA ALA A 66 8.67 -13.57 -11.40
C ALA A 66 7.76 -13.91 -10.21
N SER A 67 7.97 -15.06 -9.57
CA SER A 67 7.25 -15.49 -8.36
C SER A 67 7.51 -14.56 -7.17
N VAL A 68 8.76 -14.10 -7.01
CA VAL A 68 9.13 -13.11 -5.99
C VAL A 68 8.41 -11.79 -6.24
N LEU A 69 8.44 -11.29 -7.47
CA LEU A 69 7.78 -10.05 -7.85
C LEU A 69 6.26 -10.13 -7.63
N ARG A 70 5.62 -11.25 -7.99
CA ARG A 70 4.19 -11.49 -7.71
C ARG A 70 3.89 -11.55 -6.22
N ALA A 71 4.75 -12.15 -5.41
CA ALA A 71 4.58 -12.18 -3.96
C ALA A 71 4.69 -10.76 -3.37
N GLY A 72 5.70 -10.00 -3.77
CA GLY A 72 5.89 -8.60 -3.37
C GLY A 72 4.71 -7.72 -3.77
N ALA A 73 4.25 -7.79 -5.03
CA ALA A 73 3.11 -7.01 -5.50
C ALA A 73 1.81 -7.32 -4.76
N ARG A 74 1.55 -8.59 -4.43
CA ARG A 74 0.39 -8.98 -3.61
C ARG A 74 0.50 -8.41 -2.20
N LYS A 75 1.67 -8.51 -1.58
CA LYS A 75 1.92 -7.97 -0.23
C LYS A 75 1.72 -6.45 -0.22
N GLY A 76 2.38 -5.73 -1.13
CA GLY A 76 2.24 -4.27 -1.23
C GLY A 76 0.82 -3.81 -1.50
N LYS A 77 0.06 -4.52 -2.37
CA LYS A 77 -1.37 -4.21 -2.59
C LYS A 77 -2.21 -4.43 -1.35
N ALA A 78 -1.93 -5.48 -0.56
CA ALA A 78 -2.64 -5.76 0.67
C ALA A 78 -2.35 -4.69 1.73
N GLU A 79 -1.08 -4.36 1.93
CA GLU A 79 -0.62 -3.32 2.86
C GLU A 79 -1.21 -1.96 2.50
N GLY A 80 -1.06 -1.52 1.24
CA GLY A 80 -1.62 -0.24 0.80
C GLY A 80 -3.15 -0.16 0.89
N LYS A 81 -3.86 -1.28 0.73
CA LYS A 81 -5.32 -1.31 0.94
C LYS A 81 -5.69 -1.15 2.42
N ILE A 82 -4.90 -1.72 3.34
CA ILE A 82 -5.13 -1.61 4.78
C ILE A 82 -4.88 -0.17 5.22
N GLU A 83 -3.72 0.38 4.85
CA GLU A 83 -3.30 1.74 5.18
C GLU A 83 -4.28 2.78 4.63
N GLY A 84 -4.55 2.77 3.32
CA GLY A 84 -5.48 3.72 2.71
C GLY A 84 -6.91 3.61 3.24
N ARG A 85 -7.35 2.41 3.67
CA ARG A 85 -8.66 2.26 4.33
C ARG A 85 -8.66 2.83 5.75
N ALA A 86 -7.58 2.64 6.50
CA ALA A 86 -7.46 3.16 7.85
C ALA A 86 -7.41 4.69 7.84
N GLU A 87 -6.61 5.28 6.96
CA GLU A 87 -6.51 6.73 6.76
C GLU A 87 -7.85 7.31 6.31
N GLY A 88 -8.42 6.80 5.21
CA GLY A 88 -9.69 7.32 4.71
C GLY A 88 -10.86 7.17 5.70
N LEU A 89 -10.87 6.13 6.53
CA LEU A 89 -11.86 6.00 7.60
C LEU A 89 -11.63 7.00 8.74
N SER A 90 -10.37 7.26 9.10
CA SER A 90 -10.02 8.21 10.15
C SER A 90 -10.37 9.64 9.74
N GLU A 91 -9.93 10.05 8.54
CA GLU A 91 -10.21 11.37 7.97
C GLU A 91 -11.71 11.57 7.77
N GLY A 92 -12.39 10.64 7.09
CA GLY A 92 -13.83 10.76 6.84
C GLY A 92 -14.67 10.77 8.13
N LYS A 93 -14.24 10.06 9.19
CA LYS A 93 -14.91 10.14 10.50
C LYS A 93 -14.65 11.48 11.19
N ALA A 94 -13.43 12.00 11.12
CA ALA A 94 -13.11 13.29 11.73
C ALA A 94 -13.89 14.42 11.03
N GLU A 95 -13.84 14.48 9.71
CA GLU A 95 -14.59 15.44 8.89
C GLU A 95 -16.09 15.33 9.14
N GLY A 96 -16.66 14.13 9.02
CA GLY A 96 -18.09 13.91 9.26
C GLY A 96 -18.54 14.29 10.68
N LEU A 97 -17.69 14.10 11.70
CA LEU A 97 -17.98 14.54 13.06
C LEU A 97 -17.94 16.07 13.20
N PHE A 98 -17.01 16.75 12.51
CA PHE A 98 -16.95 18.21 12.52
C PHE A 98 -18.14 18.83 11.79
N GLU A 99 -18.46 18.33 10.60
CA GLU A 99 -19.60 18.79 9.81
C GLU A 99 -20.92 18.54 10.54
N GLY A 100 -21.14 17.31 11.04
CA GLY A 100 -22.36 16.98 11.78
C GLY A 100 -22.54 17.80 13.07
N LYS A 101 -21.43 18.16 13.76
CA LYS A 101 -21.50 19.09 14.91
C LYS A 101 -21.88 20.50 14.49
N ALA A 102 -21.36 21.00 13.38
CA ALA A 102 -21.71 22.33 12.88
C ALA A 102 -23.17 22.38 12.43
N GLU A 103 -23.63 21.38 11.68
CA GLU A 103 -25.03 21.25 11.25
C GLU A 103 -25.98 21.17 12.44
N GLY A 104 -25.70 20.33 13.43
CA GLY A 104 -26.53 20.24 14.63
C GLY A 104 -26.58 21.55 15.44
N LEU A 105 -25.49 22.32 15.48
CA LEU A 105 -25.51 23.65 16.11
C LEU A 105 -26.33 24.66 15.30
N ILE A 106 -26.26 24.61 13.97
CA ILE A 106 -27.04 25.46 13.09
C ILE A 106 -28.54 25.18 13.26
N GLU A 107 -28.93 23.91 13.27
CA GLU A 107 -30.32 23.49 13.53
C GLU A 107 -30.79 23.97 14.90
N ALA A 108 -29.99 23.75 15.94
CA ALA A 108 -30.33 24.22 17.30
C ALA A 108 -30.51 25.74 17.39
N ILE A 109 -29.71 26.53 16.65
CA ILE A 109 -29.88 27.99 16.58
C ILE A 109 -31.23 28.32 15.94
N PHE A 110 -31.57 27.72 14.80
CA PHE A 110 -32.83 27.99 14.13
C PHE A 110 -34.04 27.58 14.97
N ASP A 111 -34.00 26.41 15.60
CA ASP A 111 -35.05 25.95 16.49
C ASP A 111 -35.24 26.91 17.68
N THR A 112 -34.13 27.38 18.28
CA THR A 112 -34.18 28.34 19.40
C THR A 112 -34.80 29.66 18.95
N LEU A 113 -34.41 30.19 17.80
CA LEU A 113 -34.96 31.44 17.26
C LEU A 113 -36.46 31.31 16.92
N ALA A 114 -36.87 30.16 16.40
CA ALA A 114 -38.27 29.88 16.09
C ALA A 114 -39.13 29.81 17.37
N VAL A 115 -38.65 29.15 18.43
CA VAL A 115 -39.34 29.10 19.73
C VAL A 115 -39.49 30.49 20.36
N ARG A 116 -38.55 31.39 20.08
CA ARG A 116 -38.55 32.77 20.58
C ARG A 116 -39.30 33.76 19.70
N ASP A 117 -39.86 33.31 18.58
CA ASP A 117 -40.56 34.16 17.61
C ASP A 117 -39.69 35.31 17.07
N ILE A 118 -38.38 35.07 16.91
CA ILE A 118 -37.45 36.04 16.34
C ILE A 118 -37.36 35.82 14.83
N GLU A 119 -37.89 36.77 14.06
CA GLU A 119 -37.79 36.72 12.60
C GLU A 119 -36.33 36.85 12.14
N ILE A 120 -35.99 36.10 11.08
CA ILE A 120 -34.64 36.03 10.53
C ILE A 120 -34.69 36.37 9.05
N ASP A 121 -33.94 37.39 8.63
CA ASP A 121 -33.81 37.73 7.22
C ASP A 121 -33.00 36.66 6.44
N ALA A 122 -33.07 36.76 5.10
CA ALA A 122 -32.40 35.80 4.22
C ALA A 122 -30.86 35.85 4.34
N GLU A 123 -30.29 37.03 4.60
CA GLU A 123 -28.84 37.22 4.71
C GLU A 123 -28.29 36.54 5.96
N THR A 124 -28.92 36.77 7.10
CA THR A 124 -28.60 36.17 8.40
C THR A 124 -28.79 34.67 8.37
N ARG A 125 -29.88 34.18 7.75
CA ARG A 125 -30.08 32.73 7.53
C ARG A 125 -28.93 32.12 6.71
N ALA A 126 -28.48 32.79 5.65
CA ALA A 126 -27.33 32.34 4.87
C ALA A 126 -26.02 32.40 5.68
N ARG A 127 -25.81 33.46 6.47
CA ARG A 127 -24.65 33.63 7.36
C ARG A 127 -24.54 32.49 8.37
N ILE A 128 -25.65 32.07 8.99
CA ILE A 128 -25.67 30.95 9.95
C ILE A 128 -25.35 29.64 9.23
N ARG A 129 -26.06 29.33 8.12
CA ARG A 129 -25.87 28.07 7.37
C ARG A 129 -24.46 27.87 6.82
N ASN A 130 -23.82 28.95 6.38
CA ASN A 130 -22.48 28.89 5.80
C ASN A 130 -21.37 28.98 6.85
N CYS A 131 -21.71 29.12 8.14
CA CYS A 131 -20.71 29.19 9.19
C CYS A 131 -20.14 27.79 9.49
N ARG A 132 -18.82 27.64 9.33
CA ARG A 132 -18.08 26.40 9.66
C ARG A 132 -17.32 26.48 10.99
N ASP A 133 -17.39 27.63 11.68
CA ASP A 133 -16.75 27.82 12.98
C ASP A 133 -17.69 27.37 14.12
N ALA A 134 -17.41 26.20 14.68
CA ALA A 134 -18.18 25.63 15.77
C ALA A 134 -18.18 26.50 17.04
N ASN A 135 -17.13 27.27 17.32
CA ASN A 135 -17.09 28.14 18.49
C ASN A 135 -17.99 29.36 18.29
N ARG A 136 -18.01 29.91 17.08
CA ARG A 136 -18.91 31.00 16.71
C ARG A 136 -20.37 30.55 16.75
N LEU A 137 -20.68 29.37 16.20
CA LEU A 137 -22.01 28.77 16.28
C LEU A 137 -22.46 28.53 17.74
N LYS A 138 -21.58 28.01 18.60
CA LYS A 138 -21.88 27.85 20.04
C LYS A 138 -22.15 29.19 20.73
N ALA A 139 -21.40 30.23 20.38
CA ALA A 139 -21.61 31.56 20.95
C ALA A 139 -22.96 32.14 20.51
N TRP A 140 -23.31 32.01 19.23
CA TRP A 140 -24.62 32.41 18.72
C TRP A 140 -25.76 31.64 19.36
N LEU A 141 -25.63 30.33 19.53
CA LEU A 141 -26.64 29.52 20.23
C LEU A 141 -26.86 30.01 21.67
N ARG A 142 -25.77 30.26 22.42
CA ARG A 142 -25.87 30.77 23.81
C ARG A 142 -26.54 32.14 23.87
N LYS A 143 -26.22 33.03 22.93
CA LYS A 143 -26.83 34.35 22.85
C LYS A 143 -28.31 34.26 22.45
N ALA A 144 -28.66 33.40 21.49
CA ALA A 144 -30.05 33.20 21.05
C ALA A 144 -30.98 32.80 22.21
N VAL A 145 -30.47 32.04 23.19
CA VAL A 145 -31.23 31.67 24.40
C VAL A 145 -31.64 32.87 25.25
N MET A 146 -30.95 34.01 25.17
CA MET A 146 -31.24 35.22 25.98
C MET A 146 -31.64 36.47 25.17
N ALA A 147 -31.36 36.49 23.87
CA ALA A 147 -31.58 37.63 22.96
C ALA A 147 -33.06 37.98 22.75
N GLU A 148 -33.40 39.27 22.79
CA GLU A 148 -34.74 39.77 22.41
C GLU A 148 -34.79 40.14 20.92
N SER A 149 -33.63 40.28 20.28
CA SER A 149 -33.50 40.68 18.88
C SER A 149 -32.29 40.01 18.19
N LEU A 150 -32.26 40.01 16.85
CA LEU A 150 -31.11 39.48 16.09
C LEU A 150 -29.79 40.22 16.41
N SER A 151 -29.84 41.52 16.71
CA SER A 151 -28.66 42.33 17.03
C SER A 151 -27.93 41.87 18.29
N ASP A 152 -28.62 41.21 19.23
CA ASP A 152 -28.01 40.71 20.46
C ASP A 152 -27.17 39.44 20.21
N ILE A 153 -27.38 38.79 19.07
CA ILE A 153 -26.79 37.49 18.73
C ILE A 153 -25.52 37.64 17.89
N PHE A 154 -25.56 38.48 16.86
CA PHE A 154 -24.62 38.44 15.74
C PHE A 154 -23.44 39.40 15.77
#